data_AF-A0A7J4EXE8-F1
#
_entry.id   AF-A0A7J4EXE8-F1
#
_cell.length_a   1.000
_cell.length_b   1.000
_cell.length_c   1.000
_cell.angle_alpha   90.00
_cell.angle_beta   90.00
_cell.angle_gamma   90.00
#
_symmetry.space_group_name_H-M   'P 1'
#
loop_
_entity.id
_entity.type
_entity.pdbx_description
1 polymer ?
#
loop_
_entity_poly.entity_id
_entity_poly.type
_entity_poly.pdbx_seq_one_letter_code
_entity_poly.pdbx_strand_id
1 'polypeptide(L)'
;MKVAALYSGGKDSAYALWWALHQGWEVKYLVNVVPENRESYMFHVPNVELTELVSKSTGIPLVKVYSKGEKEKEVLDLKRALKRLDIEGVVSGAIASEYQRRRIDHICEELNIRSFAPLWHKDQELILRDAAKFFHFKIVSVSAYGLGSPGIGMSNMSNVTTGGFG
;
A
#
# COMPACT_ATOMS: atom_id res chain seq x y z
N MET A 1 12.25 -10.95 -11.27
CA MET A 1 10.95 -11.46 -10.80
C MET A 1 9.90 -10.39 -11.09
N LYS A 2 8.79 -10.80 -11.71
CA LYS A 2 7.63 -9.97 -12.04
C LYS A 2 6.63 -10.02 -10.89
N VAL A 3 6.25 -8.87 -10.35
CA VAL A 3 5.32 -8.82 -9.21
C VAL A 3 4.19 -7.82 -9.42
N ALA A 4 3.08 -8.06 -8.72
CA ALA A 4 2.06 -7.04 -8.48
C ALA A 4 2.21 -6.49 -7.05
N ALA A 5 2.10 -5.17 -6.88
CA ALA A 5 2.05 -4.55 -5.56
C ALA A 5 0.60 -4.20 -5.19
N LEU A 6 0.10 -4.72 -4.07
CA LEU A 6 -1.19 -4.30 -3.53
C LEU A 6 -1.06 -2.87 -3.00
N TYR A 7 -1.79 -1.94 -3.62
CA TYR A 7 -1.60 -0.52 -3.43
C TYR A 7 -2.88 0.23 -3.11
N SER A 8 -3.01 0.68 -1.86
CA SER A 8 -4.17 1.46 -1.38
C SER A 8 -3.90 2.96 -1.29
N GLY A 9 -2.67 3.40 -1.60
CA GLY A 9 -2.22 4.79 -1.44
C GLY A 9 -1.90 5.17 0.01
N GLY A 10 -1.95 4.23 0.95
CA GLY A 10 -1.45 4.41 2.31
C GLY A 10 0.06 4.18 2.43
N LYS A 11 0.64 4.63 3.55
CA LYS A 11 2.08 4.53 3.87
C LYS A 11 2.63 3.09 3.76
N ASP A 12 1.82 2.10 4.13
CA ASP A 12 2.25 0.70 4.21
C ASP A 12 2.36 0.09 2.82
N SER A 13 1.38 0.37 1.96
CA SER A 13 1.45 0.02 0.55
C SER A 13 2.53 0.79 -0.20
N ALA A 14 2.80 2.04 0.17
CA ALA A 14 3.91 2.83 -0.36
C ALA A 14 5.26 2.21 -0.02
N TYR A 15 5.45 1.80 1.24
CA TYR A 15 6.65 1.10 1.66
C TYR A 15 6.81 -0.26 0.97
N ALA A 16 5.73 -1.04 0.86
CA ALA A 16 5.76 -2.34 0.18
C ALA A 16 6.15 -2.22 -1.30
N LEU A 17 5.63 -1.20 -2.00
CA LEU A 17 6.02 -0.86 -3.36
C LEU A 17 7.51 -0.48 -3.43
N TRP A 18 7.95 0.45 -2.59
CA TRP A 18 9.35 0.87 -2.52
C TRP A 18 10.30 -0.29 -2.27
N TRP A 19 9.94 -1.16 -1.32
CA TRP A 19 10.74 -2.32 -0.97
C TRP A 19 10.89 -3.26 -2.18
N ALA A 20 9.80 -3.55 -2.89
CA ALA A 20 9.85 -4.36 -4.11
C ALA A 20 10.74 -3.76 -5.19
N LEU A 21 10.65 -2.44 -5.41
CA LEU A 21 11.51 -1.70 -6.34
C LEU A 21 12.99 -1.77 -5.90
N HIS A 22 13.27 -1.65 -4.61
CA HIS A 22 14.63 -1.74 -4.05
C HIS A 22 15.23 -3.15 -4.11
N GLN A 23 14.41 -4.20 -4.19
CA GLN A 23 14.89 -5.55 -4.49
C GLN A 23 15.29 -5.72 -5.98
N GLY A 24 15.12 -4.69 -6.81
CA GLY A 24 15.33 -4.77 -8.26
C GLY A 24 14.27 -5.61 -8.97
N TRP A 25 13.09 -5.79 -8.37
CA TRP A 25 12.00 -6.56 -8.97
C TRP A 25 11.21 -5.71 -9.97
N GLU A 26 10.67 -6.37 -10.99
CA GLU A 26 9.81 -5.73 -11.98
C GLU A 26 8.38 -5.64 -11.41
N VAL A 27 8.01 -4.49 -10.86
CA VAL A 27 6.64 -4.24 -10.41
C VAL A 27 5.78 -3.92 -11.63
N LYS A 28 5.11 -4.93 -12.18
CA LYS A 28 4.33 -4.81 -13.42
C LYS A 28 2.98 -4.14 -13.23
N TYR A 29 2.40 -4.27 -12.04
CA TYR A 29 1.06 -3.76 -11.74
C TYR A 29 0.99 -3.22 -10.31
N LEU A 30 0.31 -2.10 -10.16
CA LEU A 30 -0.30 -1.70 -8.89
C LEU A 30 -1.72 -2.28 -8.88
N VAL A 31 -2.13 -2.92 -7.80
CA VAL A 31 -3.48 -3.51 -7.66
C VAL A 31 -4.18 -2.86 -6.49
N ASN A 32 -5.27 -2.15 -6.75
CA ASN A 32 -6.07 -1.48 -5.71
C ASN A 32 -7.47 -2.12 -5.63
N VAL A 33 -7.87 -2.57 -4.44
CA VAL A 33 -9.23 -3.08 -4.19
C VAL A 33 -10.09 -1.91 -3.72
N VAL A 34 -11.15 -1.60 -4.47
CA VAL A 34 -12.03 -0.45 -4.23
C VAL A 34 -13.40 -0.97 -3.79
N PRO A 35 -13.87 -0.66 -2.57
CA PRO A 35 -15.22 -1.03 -2.14
C PRO A 35 -16.28 -0.24 -2.92
N GLU A 36 -17.38 -0.91 -3.33
CA GLU A 36 -18.53 -0.29 -4.01
C GLU A 36 -19.35 0.59 -3.06
N ASN A 37 -19.36 0.29 -1.75
CA ASN A 37 -20.09 1.09 -0.78
C ASN A 37 -19.33 2.40 -0.50
N ARG A 38 -19.74 3.47 -1.19
CA ARG A 38 -19.20 4.83 -1.11
C ARG A 38 -19.97 5.76 -0.16
N GLU A 39 -20.93 5.26 0.61
CA GLU A 39 -21.79 6.12 1.44
C GLU A 39 -21.13 6.49 2.78
N SER A 40 -20.16 7.40 2.69
CA SER A 40 -19.86 8.37 3.73
C SER A 40 -19.72 9.73 3.03
N TYR A 41 -20.85 10.44 2.96
CA TYR A 41 -21.08 11.70 2.24
C TYR A 41 -20.35 12.91 2.85
N MET A 42 -19.07 12.78 3.22
CA MET A 42 -18.30 13.93 3.71
C MET A 42 -16.80 13.93 3.43
N PHE A 43 -16.20 12.80 3.05
CA PHE A 43 -14.79 12.74 2.67
C PHE A 43 -14.62 11.81 1.46
N HIS A 44 -13.99 12.32 0.39
CA HIS A 44 -13.47 11.54 -0.73
C HIS A 44 -12.92 10.20 -0.23
N VAL A 45 -13.23 9.09 -0.93
CA VAL A 45 -12.62 7.78 -0.65
C VAL A 45 -11.11 8.00 -0.52
N PRO A 46 -10.55 7.93 0.70
CA PRO A 46 -9.21 8.41 0.91
C PRO A 46 -8.32 7.54 0.02
N ASN A 47 -7.56 8.22 -0.84
CA ASN A 47 -6.46 7.67 -1.62
C ASN A 47 -6.77 7.07 -3.01
N VAL A 48 -8.03 7.03 -3.51
CA VAL A 48 -8.25 6.56 -4.91
C VAL A 48 -7.47 7.43 -5.90
N GLU A 49 -7.54 8.75 -5.74
CA GLU A 49 -6.75 9.71 -6.54
C GLU A 49 -5.24 9.55 -6.32
N LEU A 50 -4.81 9.23 -5.09
CA LEU A 50 -3.40 8.98 -4.80
C LEU A 50 -2.89 7.74 -5.54
N THR A 51 -3.68 6.67 -5.63
CA THR A 51 -3.27 5.47 -6.38
C THR A 51 -3.08 5.75 -7.86
N GLU A 52 -3.89 6.64 -8.45
CA GLU A 52 -3.72 7.07 -9.85
C GLU A 52 -2.50 7.96 -10.04
N LEU A 53 -2.25 8.90 -9.13
CA LEU A 53 -1.06 9.76 -9.18
C LEU A 53 0.22 8.94 -9.05
N VAL A 54 0.24 7.94 -8.17
CA VAL A 54 1.38 7.03 -8.02
C VAL A 54 1.57 6.23 -9.30
N SER A 55 0.51 5.63 -9.85
CA SER A 55 0.59 4.93 -11.14
C SER A 55 1.16 5.78 -12.27
N LYS A 56 0.70 7.03 -12.40
CA LYS A 56 1.21 7.98 -13.40
C LYS A 56 2.68 8.35 -13.16
N SER A 57 3.06 8.61 -11.92
CA SER A 57 4.43 9.04 -11.57
C SER A 57 5.45 7.92 -11.67
N THR A 58 5.08 6.69 -11.35
CA THR A 58 5.98 5.52 -11.48
C THR A 58 5.94 4.90 -12.86
N GLY A 59 4.95 5.23 -13.70
CA GLY A 59 4.70 4.57 -14.98
C GLY A 59 4.19 3.14 -14.85
N ILE A 60 3.76 2.72 -13.65
CA ILE A 60 3.31 1.35 -13.39
C ILE A 60 1.78 1.30 -13.59
N PRO A 61 1.24 0.42 -14.45
CA PRO A 61 -0.20 0.28 -14.66
C PRO A 61 -0.98 -0.02 -13.37
N LEU A 62 -2.10 0.70 -13.18
CA LEU A 62 -3.02 0.49 -12.07
C LEU A 62 -4.19 -0.42 -12.48
N VAL A 63 -4.37 -1.51 -11.76
CA VAL A 63 -5.51 -2.42 -11.85
C VAL A 63 -6.45 -2.12 -10.68
N LYS A 64 -7.64 -1.61 -10.97
CA LYS A 64 -8.70 -1.39 -9.98
C LYS A 64 -9.62 -2.61 -9.92
N VAL A 65 -9.78 -3.17 -8.73
CA VAL A 65 -10.65 -4.32 -8.45
C VAL A 65 -11.83 -3.80 -7.64
N TYR A 66 -13.00 -3.68 -8.25
CA TYR A 66 -14.21 -3.26 -7.54
C TYR A 66 -14.80 -4.45 -6.80
N SER A 67 -15.15 -4.27 -5.52
CA SER A 67 -15.80 -5.30 -4.72
C SER A 67 -16.92 -4.72 -3.88
N LYS A 68 -17.97 -5.48 -3.61
CA LYS A 68 -19.13 -5.06 -2.80
C LYS A 68 -18.80 -4.79 -1.32
N GLY A 69 -17.56 -5.06 -0.90
CA GLY A 69 -17.16 -4.96 0.52
C GLY A 69 -17.75 -6.08 1.39
N GLU A 70 -18.34 -7.10 0.76
CA GLU A 70 -18.77 -8.30 1.46
C GLU A 70 -17.55 -9.15 1.80
N LYS A 71 -17.43 -9.50 3.09
CA LYS A 71 -16.41 -10.42 3.60
C LYS A 71 -16.42 -11.71 2.76
N GLU A 72 -15.25 -12.27 2.46
CA GLU A 72 -15.01 -13.37 1.50
C GLU A 72 -15.12 -13.03 0.01
N LYS A 73 -16.10 -12.23 -0.43
CA LYS A 73 -16.22 -11.87 -1.86
C LYS A 73 -15.05 -11.03 -2.34
N GLU A 74 -14.56 -10.12 -1.49
CA GLU A 74 -13.39 -9.28 -1.77
C GLU A 74 -12.13 -10.12 -2.11
N VAL A 75 -11.93 -11.22 -1.37
CA VAL A 75 -10.80 -12.15 -1.61
C VAL A 75 -10.94 -12.83 -2.97
N LEU A 76 -12.17 -13.23 -3.32
CA LEU A 76 -12.44 -13.88 -4.60
C LEU A 76 -12.26 -12.90 -5.78
N ASP A 77 -12.68 -11.66 -5.63
CA ASP A 77 -12.52 -10.60 -6.64
C ASP A 77 -11.04 -10.28 -6.85
N LEU A 78 -10.26 -10.17 -5.76
CA LEU A 78 -8.81 -10.03 -5.83
C LEU A 78 -8.14 -11.22 -6.54
N LYS A 79 -8.50 -12.45 -6.17
CA LYS A 79 -8.00 -13.67 -6.83
C LYS A 79 -8.25 -13.66 -8.34
N ARG A 80 -9.47 -13.32 -8.76
CA ARG A 80 -9.85 -13.23 -10.18
C ARG A 80 -9.01 -12.19 -10.93
N ALA A 81 -8.74 -11.05 -10.30
CA ALA A 81 -7.90 -10.02 -10.88
C ALA A 81 -6.46 -10.50 -11.04
N LEU A 82 -5.86 -11.04 -9.96
CA LEU A 82 -4.47 -11.52 -9.96
C LEU A 82 -4.24 -12.65 -10.97
N LYS A 83 -5.21 -13.58 -11.12
CA LYS A 83 -5.14 -14.68 -12.09
C LYS A 83 -4.95 -14.23 -13.55
N ARG A 84 -5.35 -12.99 -13.88
CA ARG A 84 -5.26 -12.44 -15.25
C ARG A 84 -3.95 -11.70 -15.50
N LEU A 85 -3.08 -11.56 -14.49
CA LEU A 85 -1.84 -10.81 -14.58
C LEU A 85 -0.66 -11.77 -14.85
N ASP A 86 0.26 -11.36 -15.73
CA ASP A 86 1.54 -12.05 -15.93
C ASP A 86 2.50 -11.66 -14.80
N ILE A 87 2.39 -12.35 -13.65
CA ILE A 87 3.18 -12.12 -12.43
C ILE A 87 3.63 -13.44 -11.79
N GLU A 88 4.75 -13.39 -11.08
CA GLU A 88 5.34 -14.49 -10.31
C GLU A 88 5.09 -14.34 -8.79
N GLY A 89 4.64 -13.16 -8.36
CA GLY A 89 4.32 -12.91 -6.96
C GLY A 89 3.55 -11.62 -6.69
N VAL A 90 3.10 -11.49 -5.46
CA VAL A 90 2.36 -10.34 -4.93
C VAL A 90 3.12 -9.78 -3.73
N VAL A 91 3.27 -8.46 -3.68
CA VAL A 91 3.83 -7.74 -2.54
C VAL A 91 2.71 -6.96 -1.85
N SER A 92 2.57 -7.13 -0.54
CA SER A 92 1.51 -6.50 0.25
C SER A 92 2.06 -5.70 1.43
N GLY A 93 1.41 -4.57 1.72
CA GLY A 93 1.71 -3.75 2.89
C GLY A 93 1.05 -4.23 4.20
N ALA A 94 0.66 -5.50 4.31
CA ALA A 94 -0.01 -5.99 5.51
C ALA A 94 0.96 -6.01 6.71
N ILE A 95 0.85 -5.02 7.61
CA ILE A 95 1.76 -4.89 8.75
C ILE A 95 1.44 -5.89 9.86
N ALA A 96 0.17 -5.98 10.29
CA ALA A 96 -0.14 -6.53 11.62
C ALA A 96 -1.34 -7.49 11.70
N SER A 97 -2.25 -7.49 10.71
CA SER A 97 -3.39 -8.41 10.75
C SER A 97 -3.01 -9.76 10.15
N GLU A 98 -2.80 -10.77 11.00
CA GLU A 98 -2.66 -12.18 10.55
C GLU A 98 -3.78 -12.58 9.60
N TYR A 99 -4.98 -12.05 9.84
CA TYR A 99 -6.16 -12.33 9.05
C TYR A 99 -6.02 -11.86 7.59
N GLN A 100 -5.50 -10.65 7.34
CA GLN A 100 -5.28 -10.16 5.98
C GLN A 100 -4.16 -10.91 5.28
N ARG A 101 -3.07 -11.18 6.01
CA ARG A 101 -1.94 -11.93 5.47
C ARG A 101 -2.34 -13.34 5.04
N ARG A 102 -3.00 -14.10 5.91
CA ARG A 102 -3.43 -15.49 5.59
C ARG A 102 -4.29 -15.56 4.33
N ARG A 103 -5.13 -14.55 4.08
CA ARG A 103 -5.95 -14.48 2.86
C ARG A 103 -5.12 -14.27 1.60
N ILE A 104 -4.17 -13.34 1.65
CA ILE A 104 -3.27 -13.08 0.52
C ILE A 104 -2.39 -14.31 0.26
N ASP A 105 -1.85 -14.92 1.32
CA ASP A 105 -1.04 -16.14 1.23
C ASP A 105 -1.85 -17.28 0.59
N HIS A 106 -3.09 -17.51 1.03
CA HIS A 106 -3.99 -18.51 0.45
C HIS A 106 -4.31 -18.23 -1.03
N ILE A 107 -4.60 -16.98 -1.41
CA ILE A 107 -4.80 -16.62 -2.83
C ILE A 107 -3.55 -16.94 -3.65
N CYS A 108 -2.37 -16.58 -3.14
CA CYS A 108 -1.11 -16.78 -3.84
C CYS A 108 -0.79 -18.27 -4.00
N GLU A 109 -1.06 -19.08 -2.98
CA GLU A 109 -0.92 -20.54 -3.02
C GLU A 109 -1.83 -21.16 -4.09
N GLU A 110 -3.12 -20.80 -4.12
CA GLU A 110 -4.07 -21.29 -5.12
C GLU A 110 -3.73 -20.86 -6.56
N LEU A 111 -3.03 -19.73 -6.72
CA LEU A 111 -2.59 -19.21 -8.01
C LEU A 111 -1.17 -19.68 -8.37
N ASN A 112 -0.51 -20.44 -7.50
CA ASN A 112 0.89 -20.87 -7.65
C ASN A 112 1.87 -19.70 -7.88
N ILE A 113 1.69 -18.61 -7.12
CA ILE A 113 2.56 -17.43 -7.10
C ILE A 113 3.06 -17.15 -5.69
N ARG A 114 4.12 -16.35 -5.55
CA ARG A 114 4.72 -16.03 -4.24
C ARG A 114 4.01 -14.88 -3.53
N SER A 115 3.86 -14.96 -2.21
CA SER A 115 3.39 -13.84 -1.38
C SER A 115 4.55 -13.21 -0.59
N PHE A 116 4.64 -11.88 -0.63
CA PHE A 116 5.64 -11.10 0.10
C PHE A 116 4.96 -10.04 0.97
N ALA A 117 5.30 -10.02 2.27
CA ALA A 117 4.81 -9.03 3.23
C ALA A 117 6.01 -8.42 3.97
N PRO A 118 6.72 -7.42 3.39
CA PRO A 118 7.98 -6.91 3.92
C PRO A 118 7.87 -6.20 5.27
N LEU A 119 6.64 -5.89 5.69
CA LEU A 119 6.31 -5.23 6.95
C LEU A 119 5.96 -6.20 8.08
N TRP A 120 5.78 -7.48 7.78
CA TRP A 120 5.29 -8.46 8.74
C TRP A 120 6.33 -8.80 9.82
N HIS A 121 5.90 -8.82 11.08
CA HIS A 121 6.74 -9.05 12.27
C HIS A 121 7.97 -8.13 12.37
N LYS A 122 7.97 -7.00 11.66
CA LYS A 122 9.02 -6.00 11.79
C LYS A 122 8.61 -4.92 12.78
N ASP A 123 9.61 -4.37 13.46
CA ASP A 123 9.43 -3.21 14.31
C ASP A 123 8.92 -2.02 13.47
N GLN A 124 7.72 -1.55 13.81
CA GLN A 124 7.05 -0.48 13.06
C GLN A 124 7.78 0.86 13.18
N GLU A 125 8.46 1.11 14.30
CA GLU A 125 9.26 2.32 14.49
C GLU A 125 10.48 2.28 13.55
N LEU A 126 11.18 1.15 13.48
CA LEU A 126 12.31 0.99 12.57
C LEU A 126 11.88 1.14 11.11
N ILE A 127 10.78 0.51 10.71
CA ILE A 127 10.20 0.68 9.37
C ILE A 127 9.91 2.15 9.09
N LEU A 128 9.25 2.85 10.02
CA LEU A 128 8.88 4.24 9.82
C LEU A 128 10.13 5.13 9.71
N ARG A 129 11.14 4.91 10.56
CA ARG A 129 12.41 5.64 10.52
C ARG A 129 13.15 5.41 9.20
N ASP A 130 13.21 4.16 8.72
CA ASP A 130 13.83 3.85 7.44
C ASP A 130 13.03 4.42 6.27
N ALA A 131 11.70 4.34 6.31
CA ALA A 131 10.84 4.93 5.30
C ALA A 131 10.99 6.47 5.26
N ALA A 132 11.09 7.14 6.41
CA ALA A 132 11.25 8.60 6.49
C ALA A 132 12.57 9.11 5.89
N LYS A 133 13.58 8.24 5.70
CA LYS A 133 14.81 8.61 4.99
C LYS A 133 14.57 8.85 3.49
N PHE A 134 13.53 8.24 2.93
CA PHE A 134 13.28 8.23 1.48
C PHE A 134 11.91 8.82 1.10
N PHE A 135 10.98 8.92 2.05
CA PHE A 135 9.61 9.37 1.82
C PHE A 135 9.20 10.50 2.73
N HIS A 136 8.41 11.42 2.17
CA HIS A 136 7.66 12.39 2.94
C HIS A 136 6.22 11.87 3.15
N PHE A 137 5.87 11.54 4.40
CA PHE A 137 4.52 11.09 4.75
C PHE A 137 3.70 12.22 5.38
N LYS A 138 2.42 12.28 5.04
CA LYS A 138 1.44 13.17 5.67
C LYS A 138 0.33 12.33 6.31
N ILE A 139 0.03 12.60 7.58
CA ILE A 139 -1.08 11.97 8.28
C ILE A 139 -2.38 12.63 7.83
N VAL A 140 -3.25 11.86 7.17
CA VAL A 140 -4.52 12.32 6.60
C VAL A 140 -5.74 11.97 7.46
N SER A 141 -5.62 11.03 8.38
CA SER A 141 -6.65 10.68 9.37
C SER A 141 -6.03 10.03 10.61
N VAL A 142 -6.71 10.17 11.75
CA VAL A 142 -6.33 9.55 13.03
C VAL A 142 -7.60 9.05 13.71
N SER A 143 -7.62 7.77 14.10
CA SER A 143 -8.73 7.16 14.83
C SER A 143 -8.20 6.43 16.07
N ALA A 144 -7.60 7.20 16.99
CA ALA A 144 -7.08 6.69 18.25
C ALA A 144 -7.45 7.63 19.41
N TYR A 145 -7.96 7.04 20.49
CA TYR A 145 -8.32 7.78 21.69
C TYR A 145 -7.06 8.37 22.34
N GLY A 146 -7.05 9.68 22.62
CA GLY A 146 -5.89 10.41 23.16
C GLY A 146 -5.10 11.23 22.13
N LEU A 147 -5.35 11.06 20.82
CA LEU A 147 -4.85 11.93 19.76
C LEU A 147 -5.96 12.91 19.33
N GLY A 148 -6.35 13.81 20.25
CA GLY A 148 -7.20 14.96 19.90
C GLY A 148 -6.48 15.89 18.92
N SER A 149 -7.23 16.58 18.05
CA SER A 149 -6.75 17.41 16.94
C SER A 149 -5.68 18.44 17.32
N PRO A 150 -4.39 18.18 17.02
CA PRO A 150 -3.68 19.04 16.06
C PRO A 150 -2.85 18.27 15.00
N GLY A 151 -2.88 16.93 14.98
CA GLY A 151 -1.98 16.11 14.15
C GLY A 151 -2.39 15.89 12.68
N ILE A 152 -3.53 16.42 12.23
CA ILE A 152 -3.96 16.29 10.83
C ILE A 152 -3.21 17.32 9.99
N GLY A 153 -2.30 16.84 9.15
CA GLY A 153 -1.60 17.66 8.17
C GLY A 153 -0.19 18.13 8.53
N MET A 154 0.37 17.71 9.66
CA MET A 154 1.78 17.99 9.98
C MET A 154 2.71 17.19 9.05
N SER A 155 3.58 17.91 8.36
CA SER A 155 4.74 17.40 7.64
C SER A 155 5.95 17.40 8.60
N ASN A 156 6.80 16.36 8.53
CA ASN A 156 8.12 16.42 9.18
C ASN A 156 9.00 17.40 8.38
N MET A 157 8.99 18.68 8.75
CA MET A 157 10.05 19.62 8.37
C MET A 157 11.21 19.46 9.34
N SER A 158 12.09 18.49 9.09
CA SER A 158 13.44 18.51 9.65
C SER A 158 14.35 19.22 8.66
N ASN A 159 14.85 20.39 9.08
CA ASN A 159 15.79 21.27 8.40
C ASN A 159 16.85 20.51 7.59
N VAL A 160 16.82 20.69 6.26
CA VAL A 160 18.01 20.51 5.42
C VAL A 160 18.93 21.68 5.75
N THR A 161 19.96 21.40 6.52
CA THR A 161 21.07 22.30 6.77
C THR A 161 21.70 22.65 5.42
N THR A 162 21.71 23.93 5.08
CA THR A 162 22.47 24.48 3.96
C THR A 162 23.96 24.26 4.21
N GLY A 163 24.51 23.23 3.55
CA GLY A 163 25.96 23.09 3.40
C GLY A 163 26.51 24.26 2.59
N GLY A 164 27.46 24.97 3.20
CA GLY A 164 28.05 26.18 2.66
C GLY A 164 28.79 25.96 1.34
N PHE A 165 28.65 26.95 0.46
CA PHE A 165 29.68 27.29 -0.51
C PHE A 165 30.44 28.49 0.05
N GLY A 166 31.75 28.33 0.18
CA GLY A 166 32.72 29.32 0.65
C GLY A 166 34.08 28.68 0.72
#